data_AF-A0A519LF85-F1
#
_entry.id   AF-A0A519LF85-F1
#
_cell.length_a   1.000
_cell.length_b   1.000
_cell.length_c   1.000
_cell.angle_alpha   90.00
_cell.angle_beta   90.00
_cell.angle_gamma   90.00
#
_symmetry.space_group_name_H-M   'P 1'
#
loop_
_entity.id
_entity.type
_entity.pdbx_description
1 polymer ?
#
loop_
_entity_poly.entity_id
_entity_poly.type
_entity_poly.pdbx_seq_one_letter_code
_entity_poly.pdbx_strand_id
1 'polypeptide(L)'
;MNFKKTIDMKMLDMQDQKIIKQINIISKTPHGTDTVIGLAVYDREINNNYKYQDGTTENRISKLINYPKQEHFPSDAVDQMILNSIKEIYPNSFITNYHLIWDNDIERIKHFLDRPKEEAFLEVRPDFSQIDLKTLLGKNIDIFRRKINIYQNYSLDSI
;
A
#
# COMPACT_ATOMS: atom_id res chain seq x y z
N MET A 1 -11.29 28.75 23.02
CA MET A 1 -11.17 27.40 22.44
C MET A 1 -10.01 26.70 23.17
N ASN A 2 -10.32 25.84 24.14
CA ASN A 2 -9.32 25.19 24.98
C ASN A 2 -8.71 24.00 24.24
N PHE A 3 -7.57 24.22 23.58
CA PHE A 3 -6.74 23.14 23.03
C PHE A 3 -5.89 22.53 24.14
N LYS A 4 -6.48 21.77 25.07
CA LYS A 4 -5.71 20.88 25.95
C LYS A 4 -6.47 19.60 26.20
N LYS A 5 -6.46 18.74 25.18
CA LYS A 5 -6.48 17.29 25.39
C LYS A 5 -5.12 16.80 24.90
N THR A 6 -4.17 16.66 25.82
CA THR A 6 -2.91 15.97 25.53
C THR A 6 -3.27 14.50 25.30
N ILE A 7 -2.96 13.98 24.12
CA ILE A 7 -3.10 12.56 23.81
C ILE A 7 -1.70 11.98 23.97
N ASP A 8 -1.54 11.05 24.90
CA ASP A 8 -0.30 10.28 25.03
C ASP A 8 -0.18 9.37 23.80
N MET A 9 0.99 9.37 23.18
CA MET A 9 1.28 8.56 22.00
C MET A 9 2.37 7.55 22.36
N LYS A 10 2.06 6.27 22.19
CA LYS A 10 3.00 5.18 22.49
C LYS A 10 3.60 4.64 21.20
N MET A 11 4.93 4.54 21.17
CA MET A 11 5.64 3.88 20.08
C MET A 11 5.35 2.37 20.14
N LEU A 12 5.10 1.78 18.98
CA LEU A 12 4.88 0.34 18.85
C LEU A 12 6.19 -0.44 18.98
N ASP A 13 6.08 -1.69 19.42
CA ASP A 13 7.20 -2.63 19.40
C ASP A 13 7.68 -2.82 17.95
N MET A 14 8.99 -3.03 17.74
CA MET A 14 9.58 -3.05 16.40
C MET A 14 8.91 -4.07 15.46
N GLN A 15 8.44 -5.20 15.98
CA GLN A 15 7.74 -6.24 15.22
C GLN A 15 6.36 -5.80 14.69
N ASP A 16 5.74 -4.82 15.35
CA ASP A 16 4.43 -4.29 15.00
C ASP A 16 4.55 -3.05 14.09
N GLN A 17 5.76 -2.55 13.87
CA GLN A 17 6.01 -1.40 13.01
C GLN A 17 6.02 -1.79 11.54
N LYS A 18 5.25 -1.05 10.73
CA LYS A 18 5.01 -1.40 9.32
C LYS A 18 4.93 -0.17 8.43
N ILE A 19 5.09 -0.40 7.13
CA ILE A 19 4.71 0.56 6.08
C ILE A 19 3.42 0.06 5.45
N ILE A 20 2.37 0.85 5.55
CA ILE A 20 1.09 0.57 4.89
C ILE A 20 1.14 1.15 3.48
N LYS A 21 0.76 0.33 2.50
CA LYS A 21 0.65 0.65 1.09
C LYS A 21 -0.82 0.70 0.71
N GLN A 22 -1.28 1.85 0.26
CA GLN A 22 -2.62 2.07 -0.26
C GLN A 22 -2.52 2.40 -1.75
N ILE A 23 -3.03 1.52 -2.61
CA ILE A 23 -3.20 1.82 -4.03
C ILE A 23 -4.60 2.39 -4.22
N ASN A 24 -4.66 3.63 -4.69
CA ASN A 24 -5.88 4.32 -5.06
C ASN A 24 -6.22 3.95 -6.50
N ILE A 25 -7.33 3.24 -6.70
CA ILE A 25 -7.79 2.80 -8.01
C ILE A 25 -8.63 3.92 -8.62
N ILE A 26 -8.12 4.52 -9.70
CA ILE A 26 -8.73 5.67 -10.36
C ILE A 26 -9.40 5.22 -11.65
N SER A 27 -10.69 5.53 -11.77
CA SER A 27 -11.44 5.40 -13.03
C SER A 27 -12.03 6.74 -13.43
N LYS A 28 -12.32 6.88 -14.72
CA LYS A 28 -13.05 8.03 -15.24
C LYS A 28 -14.55 7.81 -15.04
N THR A 29 -15.22 8.83 -14.53
CA THR A 29 -16.68 8.90 -14.55
C THR A 29 -17.19 9.00 -16.00
N PRO A 30 -18.49 8.80 -16.25
CA PRO A 30 -19.09 9.08 -17.56
C PRO A 30 -18.85 10.51 -18.07
N HIS A 31 -18.56 11.45 -17.17
CA HIS A 31 -18.24 12.85 -17.48
C HIS A 31 -16.74 13.13 -17.67
N GLY A 32 -15.90 12.09 -17.64
CA GLY A 32 -14.47 12.18 -17.89
C GLY A 32 -13.63 12.68 -16.71
N THR A 33 -14.22 12.81 -15.51
CA THR A 33 -13.49 13.18 -14.30
C THR A 33 -12.88 11.95 -13.63
N ASP A 34 -11.64 12.08 -13.16
CA ASP A 34 -10.98 11.02 -12.39
C ASP A 34 -11.63 10.90 -11.00
N THR A 35 -11.97 9.67 -10.60
CA THR A 35 -12.58 9.36 -9.31
C THR A 35 -11.97 8.08 -8.73
N VAL A 36 -11.76 8.09 -7.41
CA VAL A 36 -11.32 6.91 -6.66
C VAL A 36 -12.49 5.94 -6.51
N ILE A 37 -12.49 4.88 -7.30
CA ILE A 37 -13.56 3.87 -7.29
C ILE A 37 -13.30 2.75 -6.26
N GLY A 38 -12.05 2.56 -5.87
CA GLY A 38 -11.67 1.51 -4.92
C GLY A 38 -10.24 1.67 -4.42
N LEU A 39 -9.90 0.87 -3.42
CA LEU A 39 -8.60 0.88 -2.76
C LEU A 39 -8.09 -0.55 -2.57
N ALA A 40 -6.83 -0.79 -2.89
CA ALA A 40 -6.12 -2.01 -2.49
C ALA A 40 -5.10 -1.67 -1.39
N VAL A 41 -5.14 -2.40 -0.28
CA VAL A 41 -4.28 -2.09 0.88
C VAL A 41 -3.52 -3.32 1.33
N TYR A 42 -2.22 -3.14 1.55
CA TYR A 42 -1.33 -4.16 2.10
C TYR A 42 -0.24 -3.52 2.96
N ASP A 43 0.38 -4.29 3.83
CA ASP A 43 1.42 -3.85 4.75
C ASP A 43 2.79 -4.46 4.41
N ARG A 44 3.88 -3.77 4.70
CA ARG A 44 5.25 -4.26 4.52
C ARG A 44 5.99 -4.10 5.84
N GLU A 45 6.74 -5.12 6.23
CA GLU A 45 7.62 -5.04 7.39
C GLU A 45 8.75 -4.04 7.14
N ILE A 46 9.11 -3.28 8.17
CA ILE A 46 10.24 -2.37 8.12
C ILE A 46 11.51 -3.16 8.40
N ASN A 47 12.48 -3.07 7.49
CA ASN A 47 13.79 -3.68 7.68
C ASN A 47 14.89 -2.80 7.06
N ASN A 48 16.15 -3.22 7.17
CA ASN A 48 17.28 -2.44 6.68
C ASN A 48 17.24 -2.15 5.18
N ASN A 49 16.64 -3.06 4.39
CA ASN A 49 16.53 -2.94 2.94
C ASN A 49 15.21 -2.30 2.50
N TYR A 50 14.23 -2.21 3.41
CA TYR A 50 12.89 -1.72 3.15
C TYR A 50 12.48 -0.73 4.25
N LYS A 51 13.03 0.48 4.19
CA LYS A 51 12.76 1.57 5.12
C LYS A 51 12.74 2.92 4.41
N TYR A 52 12.05 3.87 5.02
CA TYR A 52 11.98 5.26 4.56
C TYR A 52 13.39 5.86 4.46
N GLN A 53 13.68 6.53 3.35
CA GLN A 53 14.96 7.18 3.11
C GLN A 53 14.81 8.69 3.19
N ASP A 54 15.17 9.26 4.34
CA ASP A 54 15.14 10.70 4.53
C ASP A 54 16.16 11.37 3.59
N GLY A 55 15.69 12.26 2.72
CA GLY A 55 16.56 13.06 1.85
C GLY A 55 17.53 13.91 2.69
N THR A 56 18.82 13.87 2.36
CA THR A 56 19.89 14.50 3.15
C THR A 56 20.06 16.00 2.88
N THR A 57 19.39 16.56 1.89
CA THR A 57 19.68 17.90 1.32
C THR A 57 18.58 18.95 1.54
N GLU A 58 17.51 18.63 2.28
CA GLU A 58 16.39 19.56 2.47
C GLU A 58 16.57 20.52 3.65
N ASN A 59 16.17 21.79 3.45
CA ASN A 59 16.04 22.73 4.54
C ASN A 59 14.92 22.29 5.51
N ARG A 60 15.16 22.47 6.80
CA ARG A 60 14.28 22.12 7.93
C ARG A 60 12.82 22.56 7.78
N ILE A 61 12.54 23.72 7.17
CA ILE A 61 11.17 24.20 6.97
C ILE A 61 10.44 23.35 5.92
N SER A 62 11.08 23.07 4.78
CA SER A 62 10.52 22.22 3.73
C SER A 62 10.22 20.82 4.24
N LYS A 63 11.09 20.30 5.12
CA LYS A 63 10.89 19.02 5.80
C LYS A 63 9.64 19.06 6.69
N LEU A 64 9.45 20.10 7.50
CA LEU A 64 8.26 20.20 8.36
C LEU A 64 6.93 20.24 7.58
N ILE A 65 6.91 20.87 6.41
CA ILE A 65 5.69 21.04 5.62
C ILE A 65 5.36 19.78 4.82
N ASN A 66 6.38 19.11 4.27
CA ASN A 66 6.17 18.05 3.27
C ASN A 66 6.45 16.64 3.82
N TYR A 67 6.72 16.50 5.11
CA TYR A 67 7.01 15.20 5.72
C TYR A 67 5.74 14.44 6.14
N PRO A 68 5.68 13.11 5.94
CA PRO A 68 6.64 12.30 5.18
C PRO A 68 6.38 12.38 3.67
N LYS A 69 7.44 12.63 2.90
CA LYS A 69 7.38 12.64 1.43
C LYS A 69 7.14 11.25 0.86
N GLN A 70 6.18 11.13 -0.04
CA GLN A 70 5.82 9.85 -0.67
C GLN A 70 6.95 9.23 -1.49
N GLU A 71 7.77 10.06 -2.15
CA GLU A 71 8.91 9.64 -2.98
C GLU A 71 10.05 8.99 -2.18
N HIS A 72 10.10 9.19 -0.87
CA HIS A 72 11.12 8.64 0.03
C HIS A 72 10.71 7.30 0.65
N PHE A 73 9.48 6.83 0.41
CA PHE A 73 9.09 5.50 0.85
C PHE A 73 9.76 4.43 -0.03
N PRO A 74 10.18 3.30 0.56
CA PRO A 74 10.77 2.21 -0.18
C PRO A 74 9.76 1.61 -1.15
N SER A 75 10.22 1.17 -2.31
CA SER A 75 9.45 0.38 -3.26
C SER A 75 10.34 -0.68 -3.86
N ASP A 76 9.85 -1.91 -3.94
CA ASP A 76 10.57 -3.01 -4.59
C ASP A 76 9.84 -3.53 -5.84
N ALA A 77 10.37 -4.58 -6.45
CA ALA A 77 9.81 -5.19 -7.65
C ALA A 77 8.39 -5.74 -7.44
N VAL A 78 8.07 -6.24 -6.24
CA VAL A 78 6.74 -6.75 -5.91
C VAL A 78 5.76 -5.59 -5.84
N ASP A 79 6.11 -4.49 -5.18
CA ASP A 79 5.24 -3.31 -5.10
C ASP A 79 4.94 -2.73 -6.49
N GLN A 80 5.96 -2.66 -7.35
CA GLN A 80 5.82 -2.19 -8.73
C GLN A 80 4.96 -3.14 -9.57
N MET A 81 5.13 -4.45 -9.43
CA MET A 81 4.31 -5.44 -10.11
C MET A 81 2.83 -5.28 -9.75
N ILE A 82 2.50 -5.15 -8.45
CA ILE A 82 1.12 -4.94 -7.99
C ILE A 82 0.52 -3.67 -8.60
N LEU A 83 1.26 -2.55 -8.52
CA LEU A 83 0.78 -1.27 -9.05
C LEU A 83 0.60 -1.33 -10.58
N ASN A 84 1.53 -1.94 -11.29
CA ASN A 84 1.47 -2.04 -12.74
C ASN A 84 0.31 -2.92 -13.22
N SER A 85 0.06 -4.07 -12.56
CA SER A 85 -1.10 -4.90 -12.86
C SER A 85 -2.43 -4.17 -12.69
N ILE A 86 -2.52 -3.26 -11.71
CA ILE A 86 -3.70 -2.39 -11.55
C ILE A 86 -3.74 -1.33 -12.66
N LYS A 87 -2.60 -0.72 -13.00
CA LYS A 87 -2.50 0.33 -14.03
C LYS A 87 -2.77 -0.16 -15.45
N GLU A 88 -2.61 -1.45 -15.73
CA GLU A 88 -3.01 -2.04 -17.01
C GLU A 88 -4.51 -1.82 -17.30
N ILE A 89 -5.33 -1.80 -16.26
CA ILE A 89 -6.78 -1.56 -16.35
C ILE A 89 -7.12 -0.11 -15.98
N TYR A 90 -6.45 0.44 -14.96
CA TYR A 90 -6.73 1.75 -14.35
C TYR A 90 -5.47 2.64 -14.35
N PRO A 91 -5.09 3.23 -15.49
CA PRO A 91 -3.76 3.81 -15.71
C PRO A 91 -3.41 4.99 -14.78
N ASN A 92 -4.42 5.73 -14.31
CA ASN A 92 -4.24 6.88 -13.41
C ASN A 92 -4.12 6.47 -11.93
N SER A 93 -4.17 5.18 -11.62
CA SER A 93 -4.04 4.68 -10.24
C SER A 93 -2.66 4.98 -9.66
N PHE A 94 -2.60 5.25 -8.36
CA PHE A 94 -1.35 5.64 -7.69
C PHE A 94 -1.26 5.10 -6.26
N ILE A 95 -0.05 5.02 -5.74
CA ILE A 95 0.23 4.52 -4.40
C ILE A 95 0.40 5.67 -3.40
N THR A 96 -0.15 5.48 -2.21
CA THR A 96 0.07 6.33 -1.03
C THR A 96 0.55 5.44 0.10
N ASN A 97 1.57 5.90 0.81
CA ASN A 97 2.27 5.17 1.85
C ASN A 97 2.04 5.84 3.21
N TYR A 98 1.91 5.02 4.24
CA TYR A 98 1.80 5.49 5.61
C TYR A 98 2.76 4.70 6.51
N HIS A 99 3.31 5.39 7.50
CA HIS A 99 3.95 4.73 8.62
C HIS A 99 2.90 4.21 9.59
N LEU A 100 3.15 3.03 10.13
CA LEU A 100 2.50 2.47 11.30
C LEU A 100 3.59 2.30 12.36
N ILE A 101 3.85 3.35 13.14
CA ILE A 101 4.93 3.37 14.15
C ILE A 101 4.38 3.67 15.54
N TRP A 102 3.24 4.37 15.60
CA TRP A 102 2.60 4.80 16.83
C TRP A 102 1.24 4.14 17.00
N ASP A 103 0.76 4.03 18.23
CA ASP A 103 -0.58 3.52 18.55
C ASP A 103 -1.71 4.28 17.86
N ASN A 104 -1.61 5.60 17.76
CA ASN A 104 -2.59 6.42 17.04
C ASN A 104 -2.60 6.15 15.51
N ASP A 105 -1.48 5.68 14.93
CA ASP A 105 -1.45 5.26 13.54
C ASP A 105 -2.35 4.03 13.35
N ILE A 106 -2.41 3.12 14.35
CA ILE A 106 -3.31 1.96 14.31
C ILE A 106 -4.77 2.42 14.24
N GLU A 107 -5.16 3.40 15.05
CA GLU A 107 -6.53 3.93 15.04
C GLU A 107 -6.87 4.56 13.69
N ARG A 108 -5.97 5.36 13.12
CA ARG A 108 -6.13 5.94 11.79
C ARG A 108 -6.32 4.85 10.73
N ILE A 109 -5.48 3.82 10.76
CA ILE A 109 -5.57 2.70 9.82
C ILE A 109 -6.86 1.91 10.04
N LYS A 110 -7.29 1.66 11.28
CA LYS A 110 -8.57 0.99 11.57
C LYS A 110 -9.75 1.72 10.94
N HIS A 111 -9.85 3.04 11.14
CA HIS A 111 -10.91 3.83 10.50
C HIS A 111 -10.87 3.79 8.98
N PHE A 112 -9.66 3.76 8.42
CA PHE A 112 -9.47 3.67 6.98
C PHE A 112 -9.91 2.29 6.42
N LEU A 113 -9.67 1.21 7.15
CA LEU A 113 -10.06 -0.16 6.78
C LEU A 113 -11.49 -0.54 7.21
N ASP A 114 -12.18 0.31 7.97
CA ASP A 114 -13.57 0.12 8.40
C ASP A 114 -14.54 0.49 7.27
N ARG A 115 -14.49 -0.31 6.20
CA ARG A 115 -15.28 -0.14 4.98
C ARG A 115 -15.68 -1.51 4.42
N PRO A 116 -16.76 -1.59 3.61
CA PRO A 116 -17.08 -2.79 2.85
C PRO A 116 -15.85 -3.26 2.06
N LYS A 117 -15.51 -4.54 2.21
CA LYS A 117 -14.33 -5.13 1.60
C LYS A 117 -14.61 -6.51 1.07
N GLU A 118 -13.95 -6.82 -0.03
CA GLU A 118 -13.82 -8.17 -0.55
C GLU A 118 -12.42 -8.70 -0.29
N GLU A 119 -12.34 -9.94 0.14
CA GLU A 119 -11.06 -10.62 0.37
C GLU A 119 -10.57 -11.24 -0.94
N ALA A 120 -9.36 -10.87 -1.36
CA ALA A 120 -8.71 -11.44 -2.53
C ALA A 120 -7.34 -12.01 -2.16
N PHE A 121 -6.77 -12.81 -3.06
CA PHE A 121 -5.40 -13.31 -2.94
C PHE A 121 -4.55 -12.68 -4.03
N LEU A 122 -3.51 -11.97 -3.62
CA LEU A 122 -2.42 -11.59 -4.50
C LEU A 122 -1.45 -12.76 -4.56
N GLU A 123 -1.16 -13.22 -5.76
CA GLU A 123 -0.23 -14.31 -5.98
C GLU A 123 0.74 -13.95 -7.10
N VAL A 124 2.03 -14.09 -6.81
CA VAL A 124 3.10 -13.91 -7.78
C VAL A 124 3.72 -15.27 -8.03
N ARG A 125 3.58 -15.73 -9.27
CA ARG A 125 4.13 -17.01 -9.75
C ARG A 125 5.14 -16.75 -10.86
N PRO A 126 6.18 -17.59 -10.99
CA PRO A 126 7.06 -17.54 -12.14
C PRO A 126 6.30 -17.78 -13.45
N ASP A 127 6.73 -17.10 -14.53
CA ASP A 127 6.27 -17.43 -15.88
C ASP A 127 7.05 -18.64 -16.41
N PHE A 128 6.32 -19.68 -16.79
CA PHE A 128 6.89 -20.91 -17.35
C PHE A 128 6.79 -20.98 -18.88
N SER A 129 6.31 -19.93 -19.55
CA SER A 129 6.06 -19.91 -21.00
C SER A 129 7.30 -20.21 -21.85
N GLN A 130 8.51 -19.96 -21.34
CA GLN A 130 9.79 -20.16 -22.03
C GLN A 130 10.68 -21.25 -21.38
N ILE A 131 10.13 -22.10 -20.50
CA ILE A 131 10.90 -23.10 -19.75
C ILE A 131 10.47 -24.52 -20.16
N ASP A 132 11.43 -25.42 -20.38
CA ASP A 132 11.12 -26.85 -20.54
C ASP A 132 10.61 -27.43 -19.21
N LEU A 133 9.30 -27.71 -19.16
CA LEU A 133 8.61 -28.24 -17.97
C LEU A 133 9.21 -29.55 -17.44
N LYS A 134 9.88 -30.34 -18.30
CA LYS A 134 10.56 -31.57 -17.85
C LYS A 134 11.67 -31.28 -16.85
N THR A 135 12.29 -30.10 -16.93
CA THR A 135 13.36 -29.66 -16.03
C THR A 135 12.86 -29.30 -14.62
N LEU A 136 11.54 -29.23 -14.44
CA LEU A 136 10.87 -28.88 -13.19
C LEU A 136 10.28 -30.09 -12.45
N LEU A 137 10.32 -31.29 -13.05
CA LEU A 137 9.83 -32.51 -12.41
C LEU A 137 10.50 -32.73 -11.05
N GLY A 138 9.68 -32.86 -10.00
CA GLY A 138 10.12 -33.10 -8.63
C GLY A 138 10.72 -31.89 -7.91
N LYS A 139 10.74 -30.69 -8.51
CA LYS A 139 11.23 -29.47 -7.85
C LYS A 139 10.12 -28.76 -7.08
N ASN A 140 10.47 -28.23 -5.92
CA ASN A 140 9.63 -27.28 -5.19
C ASN A 140 9.92 -25.86 -5.66
N ILE A 141 8.88 -25.07 -5.88
CA ILE A 141 8.98 -23.67 -6.29
C ILE A 141 8.21 -22.84 -5.27
N ASP A 142 8.92 -21.91 -4.63
CA ASP A 142 8.30 -20.98 -3.70
C ASP A 142 7.50 -19.94 -4.47
N ILE A 143 6.24 -19.76 -4.06
CA ILE A 143 5.35 -18.74 -4.61
C ILE A 143 5.06 -17.70 -3.54
N PHE A 144 5.01 -16.43 -3.94
CA PHE A 144 4.50 -15.39 -3.06
C PHE A 144 2.98 -15.41 -3.15
N ARG A 145 2.32 -15.67 -2.02
CA ARG A 145 0.86 -15.57 -1.92
C ARG A 145 0.50 -14.79 -0.66
N ARG A 146 -0.32 -13.75 -0.82
CA ARG A 146 -0.76 -12.92 0.30
C ARG A 146 -2.24 -12.58 0.18
N LYS A 147 -2.93 -12.62 1.31
CA LYS A 147 -4.29 -12.10 1.41
C LYS A 147 -4.26 -10.58 1.30
N ILE A 148 -5.09 -10.02 0.42
CA ILE A 148 -5.30 -8.58 0.29
C ILE A 148 -6.78 -8.26 0.45
N ASN A 149 -7.08 -7.07 0.95
CA ASN A 149 -8.45 -6.58 1.04
C ASN A 149 -8.65 -5.51 -0.04
N ILE A 150 -9.70 -5.66 -0.83
CA ILE A 150 -10.15 -4.67 -1.81
C ILE A 150 -11.32 -3.93 -1.19
N TYR A 151 -11.14 -2.64 -0.93
CA TYR A 151 -12.17 -1.79 -0.34
C TYR A 151 -12.88 -1.02 -1.44
N GLN A 152 -14.22 -1.05 -1.40
CA GLN A 152 -15.07 -0.35 -2.36
C GLN A 152 -15.66 0.90 -1.69
N ASN A 153 -15.67 2.02 -2.41
CA ASN A 153 -16.34 3.25 -1.95
C ASN A 153 -17.81 3.32 -2.38
N TYR A 154 -18.26 2.41 -3.25
CA TYR A 154 -19.56 2.39 -3.90
C TYR A 154 -20.11 0.96 -3.91
N SER A 155 -21.42 0.77 -3.72
CA SER A 155 -22.07 -0.51 -4.04
C SER A 155 -22.25 -0.63 -5.56
N LEU A 156 -22.42 -1.85 -6.09
CA LEU A 156 -22.79 -2.08 -7.49
C LEU A 156 -24.02 -1.27 -7.91
N ASP A 157 -24.93 -0.98 -6.99
CA ASP A 157 -26.13 -0.16 -7.22
C ASP A 157 -25.82 1.34 -7.41
N SER A 158 -24.59 1.77 -7.13
CA SER A 158 -24.15 3.17 -7.13
C SER A 158 -23.24 3.53 -8.32
N ILE A 159 -23.01 2.60 -9.25
CA ILE A 159 -22.17 2.76 -10.46
C ILE A 159 -23.07 2.79 -11.70
#